data_AF-A0A6B0XHK7-F1
#
_entry.id   AF-A0A6B0XHK7-F1
#
_cell.length_a   1.000
_cell.length_b   1.000
_cell.length_c   1.000
_cell.angle_alpha   90.00
_cell.angle_beta   90.00
_cell.angle_gamma   90.00
#
_symmetry.space_group_name_H-M   'P 1'
#
loop_
_entity.id
_entity.type
_entity.pdbx_description
1 polymer ?
#
loop_
_entity_poly.entity_id
_entity_poly.type
_entity_poly.pdbx_seq_one_letter_code
_entity_poly.pdbx_strand_id
1 'polypeptide(L)' 'MPPSEANYDEAKVPPYALPDPLTMASGEPVADAATWTEVRRPETLQ' A
#
# COMPACT_ATOMS: atom_id res chain seq x y z
N MET A 1 16.03 -20.50 10.92
CA MET A 1 15.94 -19.36 9.97
C MET A 1 17.22 -18.56 10.13
N PRO A 2 17.98 -18.24 9.08
CA PRO A 2 19.16 -17.41 9.23
C PRO A 2 18.73 -16.03 9.77
N PRO A 3 19.60 -15.32 10.51
CA PRO A 3 19.30 -13.95 10.92
C PRO A 3 19.05 -13.11 9.67
N SER A 4 17.92 -12.42 9.62
CA SER A 4 17.58 -11.48 8.56
C SER A 4 18.48 -10.25 8.70
N GLU A 5 19.69 -10.32 8.14
CA GLU A 5 20.57 -9.15 8.05
C GLU A 5 19.87 -8.07 7.23
N ALA A 6 19.89 -6.82 7.69
CA ALA A 6 19.24 -5.72 7.00
C ALA A 6 19.93 -5.49 5.64
N ASN A 7 19.14 -5.28 4.58
CA ASN A 7 19.69 -4.94 3.28
C ASN A 7 20.07 -3.45 3.24
N TYR A 8 21.34 -3.16 2.96
CA TYR A 8 21.89 -1.81 2.76
C TYR A 8 22.22 -1.49 1.29
N ASP A 9 22.06 -2.47 0.39
CA ASP A 9 22.41 -2.36 -1.02
C ASP A 9 21.13 -2.20 -1.86
N GLU A 10 20.95 -1.02 -2.46
CA GLU A 10 19.79 -0.70 -3.29
C GLU A 10 19.67 -1.61 -4.53
N ALA A 11 20.78 -2.15 -5.05
CA ALA A 11 20.75 -3.04 -6.21
C ALA A 11 20.20 -4.44 -5.88
N LYS A 12 20.13 -4.79 -4.59
CA LYS A 12 19.54 -6.05 -4.10
C LYS A 12 18.05 -5.93 -3.78
N VAL A 13 17.47 -4.72 -3.86
CA VAL A 13 16.04 -4.52 -3.65
C VAL A 13 15.29 -5.12 -4.85
N PRO A 14 14.47 -6.17 -4.66
CA PRO A 14 13.68 -6.72 -5.75
C PRO A 14 12.60 -5.70 -6.19
N PRO A 15 12.17 -5.74 -7.45
CA PRO A 15 11.02 -4.95 -7.88
C PRO A 15 9.78 -5.36 -7.08
N TYR A 16 9.02 -4.38 -6.60
CA TYR A 16 7.78 -4.60 -5.87
C TYR A 16 6.67 -3.69 -6.41
N ALA A 17 5.43 -4.18 -6.36
CA ALA A 17 4.26 -3.40 -6.71
C ALA A 17 3.53 -3.02 -5.41
N LEU A 18 3.32 -1.73 -5.20
CA LEU A 18 2.49 -1.24 -4.11
C LEU A 18 1.02 -1.27 -4.56
N PRO A 19 0.10 -1.69 -3.68
CA PRO A 19 -1.32 -1.55 -3.95
C PRO A 19 -1.67 -0.07 -4.10
N ASP A 20 -2.53 0.25 -5.06
CA ASP A 20 -2.95 1.61 -5.30
C ASP A 20 -3.75 2.13 -4.08
N PRO A 21 -3.30 3.21 -3.43
CA PRO A 21 -4.00 3.72 -2.25
C PRO A 21 -5.39 4.23 -2.63
N LEU A 22 -5.54 4.87 -3.79
CA LEU A 22 -6.78 5.45 -4.30
C LEU A 22 -7.68 4.40 -4.98
N THR A 23 -7.51 3.13 -4.65
CA THR A 23 -8.41 2.06 -5.06
C THR A 23 -9.05 1.45 -3.81
N MET A 24 -10.38 1.47 -3.76
CA MET A 24 -11.17 0.85 -2.69
C MET A 24 -10.96 -0.66 -2.67
N ALA A 25 -11.26 -1.33 -1.56
CA ALA A 25 -11.13 -2.79 -1.48
C ALA A 25 -12.07 -3.51 -2.48
N SER A 26 -13.14 -2.84 -2.91
CA SER A 26 -14.06 -3.28 -3.97
C SER A 26 -13.46 -3.20 -5.39
N GLY A 27 -12.32 -2.53 -5.57
CA GLY A 27 -11.72 -2.28 -6.88
C GLY A 27 -12.18 -0.98 -7.56
N GLU A 28 -13.07 -0.21 -6.92
CA GLU A 28 -13.49 1.10 -7.45
C GLU A 28 -12.47 2.19 -7.15
N PRO A 29 -12.25 3.14 -8.07
CA PRO A 29 -11.33 4.25 -7.85
C PRO A 29 -11.92 5.28 -6.87
N VAL A 30 -11.06 5.80 -5.98
CA VAL A 30 -11.36 6.92 -5.09
C VAL A 30 -11.20 8.22 -5.88
N ALA A 31 -12.31 8.75 -6.38
CA ALA A 31 -12.31 9.92 -7.26
C ALA A 31 -12.17 11.27 -6.52
N ASP A 32 -12.47 11.29 -5.22
CA ASP A 32 -12.56 12.53 -4.45
C ASP A 32 -12.20 12.36 -2.95
N ALA A 33 -11.88 13.49 -2.32
CA ALA A 33 -11.40 13.54 -0.94
C ALA A 33 -12.44 13.10 0.09
N ALA A 34 -13.73 13.25 -0.22
CA ALA A 34 -14.83 12.75 0.60
C ALA A 34 -14.81 11.22 0.62
N THR A 35 -14.79 10.58 -0.57
CA THR A 35 -14.69 9.13 -0.71
C THR A 35 -13.44 8.57 -0.02
N TRP A 36 -12.31 9.27 -0.10
CA TRP A 36 -11.10 8.87 0.64
C TRP A 36 -11.32 8.85 2.15
N THR A 37 -11.89 9.91 2.72
CA THR A 37 -11.98 10.11 4.17
C THR A 37 -13.05 9.24 4.82
N GLU A 38 -14.18 9.07 4.14
CA GLU A 38 -15.36 8.37 4.67
C GLU A 38 -15.31 6.85 4.42
N VAL A 39 -14.66 6.41 3.32
CA VAL A 39 -14.65 5.00 2.90
C VAL A 39 -13.24 4.41 2.95
N ARG A 40 -12.31 4.92 2.14
CA ARG A 40 -11.00 4.27 1.96
C ARG A 40 -10.09 4.34 3.18
N ARG A 41 -10.10 5.47 3.90
CA ARG A 41 -9.28 5.72 5.10
C ARG A 41 -9.63 4.79 6.26
N PRO A 42 -10.91 4.61 6.66
CA PRO A 42 -11.25 3.62 7.68
C PRO A 42 -10.90 2.20 7.25
N GLU A 43 -11.09 1.82 5.98
CA GLU A 43 -10.68 0.49 5.47
C GLU A 43 -9.17 0.24 5.60
N THR A 44 -8.34 1.27 5.48
CA THR A 44 -6.87 1.15 5.56
C THR A 44 -6.37 1.07 7.01
N LEU A 45 -7.16 1.51 7.99
CA LEU A 45 -6.78 1.57 9.40
C LEU A 45 -7.35 0.41 10.24
N GLN A 46 -8.20 -0.45 9.67
CA GLN A 46 -8.65 -1.70 10.29
C GLN A 46 -7.55 -2.75 10.33
#